data_AF-A0A4V2A4K9-F1
#
_entry.id   AF-A0A4V2A4K9-F1
#
_cell.length_a   1.000
_cell.length_b   1.000
_cell.length_c   1.000
_cell.angle_alpha   90.00
_cell.angle_beta   90.00
_cell.angle_gamma   90.00
#
_symmetry.space_group_name_H-M   'P 1'
#
loop_
_entity.id
_entity.type
_entity.pdbx_description
1 polymer ?
#
loop_
_entity_poly.entity_id
_entity_poly.type
_entity_poly.pdbx_seq_one_letter_code
_entity_poly.pdbx_strand_id
1 'polypeptide(L)'
;MLSSKTYTRLGILLTCFLVSCTGKAPSVKKEYLEVFYKDGVTQANAQELLEFLYPLWRTDGDNTGAKSVQLTKTADTVNFRMVTLPERVSTITAENIGAFIQLMSDTVFDAAPVNLVICDDHFREQKTIRYSENFRKSTAGREARNRELFGTRYHSGTTEVYLQPGVAPAFGNKLAAYFDDSKGQGQVQVSFQVLKEGGGYIVKMATSQEFVNKTADSVFQNMANTLSKEVFDGATVTFVAANTMFDDIKQFKSKEG
;
A
#
# COMPACT_ATOMS: atom_id res chain seq x y z
N MET A 1 -69.47 26.72 45.43
CA MET A 1 -69.60 25.31 45.85
C MET A 1 -69.69 24.49 44.57
N LEU A 2 -68.82 23.47 44.40
CA LEU A 2 -68.65 22.58 43.23
C LEU A 2 -68.06 23.27 41.96
N SER A 3 -67.17 22.69 41.13
CA SER A 3 -66.71 21.31 40.95
C SER A 3 -65.38 21.23 40.16
N SER A 4 -64.54 20.23 40.49
CA SER A 4 -63.60 19.41 39.67
C SER A 4 -62.91 19.98 38.40
N LYS A 5 -61.56 20.04 38.35
CA LYS A 5 -60.60 19.03 37.81
C LYS A 5 -60.89 18.58 36.36
N THR A 6 -59.87 18.57 35.48
CA THR A 6 -59.19 17.35 34.96
C THR A 6 -58.08 17.73 33.95
N TYR A 7 -56.89 17.15 34.14
CA TYR A 7 -55.76 17.20 33.21
C TYR A 7 -55.95 16.13 32.14
N THR A 8 -55.81 16.47 30.86
CA THR A 8 -55.72 15.48 29.78
C THR A 8 -54.32 15.55 29.16
N ARG A 9 -53.44 14.66 29.63
CA ARG A 9 -52.21 14.29 28.92
C ARG A 9 -52.63 13.39 27.75
N LEU A 10 -52.37 13.81 26.51
CA LEU A 10 -52.53 12.97 25.33
C LEU A 10 -51.12 12.62 24.82
N GLY A 11 -50.68 11.40 25.12
CA GLY A 11 -49.52 10.77 24.50
C GLY A 11 -49.94 10.02 23.24
N ILE A 12 -49.20 10.19 22.16
CA ILE A 12 -49.27 9.39 20.93
C ILE A 12 -47.82 9.03 20.59
N LEU A 13 -47.35 7.88 21.08
CA LEU A 13 -47.21 6.61 20.37
C LEU A 13 -46.15 6.68 19.24
N LEU A 14 -44.88 6.64 19.65
CA LEU A 14 -43.72 6.46 18.78
C LEU A 14 -43.70 4.99 18.29
N THR A 15 -44.11 4.78 17.05
CA THR A 15 -44.10 3.47 16.39
C THR A 15 -42.66 3.11 16.02
N CYS A 16 -41.99 2.34 16.87
CA CYS A 16 -40.69 1.75 16.55
C CYS A 16 -40.90 0.64 15.51
N PHE A 17 -40.54 0.91 14.26
CA PHE A 17 -40.36 -0.12 13.24
C PHE A 17 -39.19 -1.02 13.65
N LEU A 18 -39.51 -2.19 14.21
CA LEU A 18 -38.55 -3.28 14.40
C LEU A 18 -38.31 -3.94 13.03
N VAL A 19 -37.36 -3.40 12.27
CA VAL A 19 -36.77 -4.12 11.14
C VAL A 19 -35.90 -5.22 11.73
N SER A 20 -36.47 -6.42 11.81
CA SER A 20 -35.75 -7.66 12.11
C SER A 20 -34.82 -7.96 10.94
N CYS A 21 -33.58 -7.47 11.00
CA CYS A 21 -32.53 -7.85 10.07
C CYS A 21 -32.11 -9.30 10.36
N THR A 22 -32.30 -10.17 9.37
CA THR A 22 -31.69 -11.51 9.32
C THR A 22 -30.18 -11.39 9.55
N GLY A 23 -29.67 -12.02 10.61
CA GLY A 23 -28.38 -11.73 11.25
C GLY A 23 -27.10 -12.13 10.49
N LYS A 24 -26.89 -11.57 9.30
CA LYS A 24 -25.55 -11.53 8.67
C LYS A 24 -24.88 -10.19 8.99
N ALA A 25 -23.64 -10.24 9.45
CA ALA A 25 -22.82 -9.04 9.61
C ALA A 25 -22.66 -8.36 8.24
N PRO A 26 -22.81 -7.04 8.13
CA PRO A 26 -22.69 -6.36 6.85
C PRO A 26 -21.22 -6.41 6.37
N SER A 27 -21.04 -6.64 5.07
CA SER A 27 -19.73 -6.79 4.44
C SER A 27 -19.73 -6.28 3.00
N VAL A 28 -18.53 -5.99 2.49
CA VAL A 28 -18.23 -5.86 1.06
C VAL A 28 -17.22 -6.94 0.68
N LYS A 29 -17.28 -7.43 -0.56
CA LYS A 29 -16.47 -8.59 -0.97
C LYS A 29 -15.99 -8.47 -2.41
N LYS A 30 -14.75 -8.89 -2.66
CA LYS A 30 -14.19 -9.10 -4.00
C LYS A 30 -13.35 -10.37 -4.02
N GLU A 31 -13.81 -11.36 -4.78
CA GLU A 31 -13.16 -12.68 -4.94
C GLU A 31 -12.77 -13.32 -3.60
N TYR A 32 -11.48 -13.27 -3.28
CA TYR A 32 -10.85 -13.91 -2.13
C TYR A 32 -10.81 -13.01 -0.89
N LEU A 33 -11.25 -11.75 -0.97
CA LEU A 33 -11.20 -10.81 0.15
C LEU A 33 -12.60 -10.32 0.52
N GLU A 34 -12.94 -10.47 1.80
CA GLU A 34 -14.18 -9.96 2.40
C GLU A 34 -13.86 -9.01 3.57
N VAL A 35 -14.51 -7.84 3.56
CA VAL A 35 -14.36 -6.80 4.58
C VAL A 35 -15.69 -6.67 5.31
N PHE A 36 -15.73 -7.14 6.55
CA PHE A 36 -16.84 -6.90 7.46
C PHE A 36 -16.71 -5.50 8.06
N TYR A 37 -17.82 -4.82 8.33
CA TYR A 37 -17.80 -3.53 9.00
C TYR A 37 -18.93 -3.45 10.03
N LYS A 38 -18.68 -2.76 11.15
CA LYS A 38 -19.68 -2.49 12.18
C LYS A 38 -19.23 -1.33 13.06
N ASP A 39 -20.01 -1.02 14.10
CA ASP A 39 -19.62 -0.12 15.19
C ASP A 39 -19.09 1.25 14.68
N GLY A 40 -19.92 1.97 13.92
CA GLY A 40 -19.62 3.33 13.46
C GLY A 40 -18.76 3.44 12.20
N VAL A 41 -18.45 2.31 11.54
CA VAL A 41 -17.80 2.28 10.21
C VAL A 41 -18.86 2.20 9.11
N THR A 42 -18.67 2.96 8.03
CA THR A 42 -19.59 2.98 6.89
C THR A 42 -19.27 1.93 5.84
N GLN A 43 -20.24 1.59 4.98
CA GLN A 43 -20.00 0.73 3.81
C GLN A 43 -18.95 1.36 2.86
N ALA A 44 -18.91 2.68 2.74
CA ALA A 44 -17.92 3.38 1.90
C ALA A 44 -16.50 3.13 2.39
N ASN A 45 -16.24 3.28 3.70
CA ASN A 45 -14.93 2.95 4.28
C ASN A 45 -14.55 1.48 4.08
N ALA A 46 -15.52 0.57 4.14
CA ALA A 46 -15.28 -0.85 3.89
C ALA A 46 -14.91 -1.11 2.42
N GLN A 47 -15.55 -0.40 1.49
CA GLN A 47 -15.28 -0.48 0.05
C GLN A 47 -13.89 0.10 -0.28
N GLU A 48 -13.54 1.26 0.27
CA GLU A 48 -12.20 1.86 0.10
C GLU A 48 -11.11 0.95 0.66
N LEU A 49 -11.33 0.33 1.83
CA LEU A 49 -10.39 -0.66 2.37
C LEU A 49 -10.26 -1.89 1.46
N LEU A 50 -11.39 -2.39 0.93
CA LEU A 50 -11.39 -3.53 0.02
C LEU A 50 -10.54 -3.21 -1.23
N GLU A 51 -10.71 -2.04 -1.82
CA GLU A 51 -9.96 -1.57 -2.99
C GLU A 51 -8.48 -1.35 -2.68
N PHE A 52 -8.16 -0.83 -1.50
CA PHE A 52 -6.79 -0.67 -1.02
C PHE A 52 -6.06 -2.00 -0.80
N LEU A 53 -6.70 -2.97 -0.13
CA LEU A 53 -6.08 -4.25 0.22
C LEU A 53 -6.02 -5.25 -0.93
N TYR A 54 -7.01 -5.24 -1.82
CA TYR A 54 -7.14 -6.23 -2.89
C TYR A 54 -5.90 -6.36 -3.81
N PRO A 55 -5.21 -5.27 -4.23
CA PRO A 55 -3.96 -5.42 -4.96
C PRO A 55 -2.77 -5.75 -4.05
N LEU A 56 -2.77 -5.30 -2.80
CA LEU A 56 -1.64 -5.48 -1.86
C LEU A 56 -1.51 -6.91 -1.32
N TRP A 57 -2.64 -7.61 -1.19
CA TRP A 57 -2.71 -8.95 -0.60
C TRP A 57 -2.86 -10.06 -1.64
N ARG A 58 -2.84 -9.69 -2.92
CA ARG A 58 -2.75 -10.63 -4.03
C ARG A 58 -1.29 -11.02 -4.22
N THR A 59 -0.90 -12.16 -3.66
CA THR A 59 0.41 -12.77 -3.91
C THR A 59 0.32 -13.74 -5.09
N ASP A 60 1.14 -13.55 -6.13
CA ASP A 60 1.17 -14.48 -7.27
C ASP A 60 1.64 -15.87 -6.80
N GLY A 61 0.89 -16.91 -7.19
CA GLY A 61 1.11 -18.30 -6.75
C GLY A 61 0.49 -18.64 -5.38
N ASP A 62 -0.16 -17.68 -4.72
CA ASP A 62 -0.84 -17.90 -3.44
C ASP A 62 -2.25 -18.46 -3.66
N ASN A 63 -2.37 -19.79 -3.60
CA ASN A 63 -3.65 -20.49 -3.52
C ASN A 63 -4.32 -20.37 -2.13
N THR A 64 -3.86 -19.48 -1.24
CA THR A 64 -4.41 -19.42 0.12
C THR A 64 -5.80 -18.80 0.15
N GLY A 65 -6.67 -19.47 0.91
CA GLY A 65 -8.12 -19.30 0.89
C GLY A 65 -8.64 -17.92 1.22
N ALA A 66 -9.97 -17.79 1.15
CA ALA A 66 -10.70 -16.57 1.44
C ALA A 66 -10.15 -15.86 2.70
N LYS A 67 -9.67 -14.64 2.52
CA LYS A 67 -9.20 -13.74 3.58
C LYS A 67 -10.38 -12.89 4.05
N SER A 68 -10.45 -12.68 5.36
CA SER A 68 -11.48 -11.85 5.98
C SER A 68 -10.83 -10.86 6.93
N VAL A 69 -11.30 -9.61 6.87
CA VAL A 69 -10.95 -8.55 7.80
C VAL A 69 -12.21 -7.92 8.35
N GLN A 70 -12.10 -7.24 9.48
CA GLN A 70 -13.20 -6.52 10.08
C GLN A 70 -12.79 -5.09 10.45
N LEU A 71 -13.64 -4.14 10.12
CA LEU A 71 -13.55 -2.76 10.57
C LEU A 71 -14.52 -2.49 11.71
N THR A 72 -14.00 -1.85 12.75
CA THR A 72 -14.78 -1.28 13.86
C THR A 72 -14.22 0.10 14.18
N LYS A 73 -15.01 0.98 14.79
CA LYS A 73 -14.54 2.30 15.22
C LYS A 73 -14.76 2.47 16.73
N THR A 74 -13.74 2.95 17.42
CA THR A 74 -13.82 3.31 18.85
C THR A 74 -13.42 4.77 18.97
N ALA A 75 -14.37 5.63 19.34
CA ALA A 75 -14.22 7.08 19.26
C ALA A 75 -13.76 7.49 17.84
N ASP A 76 -12.64 8.19 17.72
CA ASP A 76 -12.09 8.64 16.42
C ASP A 76 -11.06 7.68 15.83
N THR A 77 -10.83 6.52 16.47
CA THR A 77 -9.83 5.53 16.02
C THR A 77 -10.49 4.36 15.32
N VAL A 78 -10.03 4.06 14.12
CA VAL A 78 -10.43 2.87 13.37
C VAL A 78 -9.62 1.68 13.88
N ASN A 79 -10.28 0.56 14.13
CA ASN A 79 -9.60 -0.70 14.42
C ASN A 79 -9.73 -1.61 13.21
N PHE A 80 -8.61 -1.81 12.52
CA PHE A 80 -8.47 -2.78 11.46
C PHE A 80 -8.15 -4.14 12.06
N ARG A 81 -9.11 -5.06 12.02
CA ARG A 81 -9.00 -6.42 12.57
C ARG A 81 -8.63 -7.40 11.47
N MET A 82 -7.52 -8.11 11.64
CA MET A 82 -7.09 -9.16 10.70
C MET A 82 -6.93 -10.50 11.42
N VAL A 83 -7.40 -11.57 10.76
CA VAL A 83 -7.18 -12.94 11.22
C VAL A 83 -5.73 -13.34 10.93
N THR A 84 -5.04 -13.90 11.93
CA THR A 84 -3.66 -14.35 11.81
C THR A 84 -3.46 -15.69 12.51
N LEU A 85 -2.58 -16.53 11.98
CA LEU A 85 -2.21 -17.78 12.63
C LEU A 85 -1.44 -17.49 13.94
N PRO A 86 -1.72 -18.18 15.05
CA PRO A 86 -1.13 -17.88 16.36
C PRO A 86 0.40 -17.77 16.37
N GLU A 87 1.08 -18.64 15.62
CA GLU A 87 2.55 -18.67 15.50
C GLU A 87 3.13 -17.44 14.79
N ARG A 88 2.32 -16.67 14.05
CA ARG A 88 2.72 -15.44 13.36
C ARG A 88 2.44 -14.18 14.17
N VAL A 89 1.68 -14.25 15.26
CA VAL A 89 1.29 -13.07 16.06
C VAL A 89 2.51 -12.36 16.66
N SER A 90 3.49 -13.12 17.11
CA SER A 90 4.72 -12.58 17.72
C SER A 90 5.62 -11.88 16.71
N THR A 91 5.55 -12.23 15.43
CA THR A 91 6.40 -11.65 14.39
C THR A 91 5.90 -10.30 13.90
N ILE A 92 4.64 -9.93 14.17
CA ILE A 92 4.08 -8.63 13.79
C ILE A 92 4.40 -7.62 14.90
N THR A 93 5.21 -6.61 14.62
CA THR A 93 5.63 -5.58 15.58
C THR A 93 5.32 -4.17 15.07
N ALA A 94 5.37 -3.17 15.93
CA ALA A 94 5.13 -1.79 15.51
C ALA A 94 6.15 -1.32 14.46
N GLU A 95 7.39 -1.81 14.56
CA GLU A 95 8.49 -1.47 13.66
C GLU A 95 8.27 -1.99 12.24
N ASN A 96 7.70 -3.19 12.08
CA ASN A 96 7.50 -3.79 10.76
C ASN A 96 6.16 -3.47 10.11
N ILE A 97 5.13 -3.14 10.90
CA ILE A 97 3.79 -2.89 10.37
C ILE A 97 3.37 -1.42 10.40
N GLY A 98 4.12 -0.56 11.11
CA GLY A 98 3.78 0.86 11.28
C GLY A 98 3.60 1.61 9.96
N ALA A 99 4.42 1.30 8.94
CA ALA A 99 4.28 1.91 7.61
C ALA A 99 2.98 1.52 6.91
N PHE A 100 2.54 0.26 7.06
CA PHE A 100 1.26 -0.21 6.51
C PHE A 100 0.06 0.42 7.23
N ILE A 101 0.12 0.51 8.57
CA ILE A 101 -0.87 1.22 9.37
C ILE A 101 -0.98 2.69 8.93
N GLN A 102 0.15 3.36 8.74
CA GLN A 102 0.18 4.75 8.30
C GLN A 102 -0.41 4.93 6.90
N LEU A 103 0.01 4.09 5.95
CA LEU A 103 -0.49 4.14 4.58
C LEU A 103 -2.01 3.95 4.54
N MET A 104 -2.54 3.00 5.32
CA MET A 104 -3.97 2.77 5.44
C MET A 104 -4.70 3.98 6.07
N SER A 105 -4.13 4.56 7.13
CA SER A 105 -4.67 5.78 7.76
C SER A 105 -4.80 6.93 6.76
N ASP A 106 -3.74 7.19 5.99
CA ASP A 106 -3.72 8.33 5.06
C ASP A 106 -4.54 8.08 3.79
N THR A 107 -4.67 6.83 3.33
CA THR A 107 -5.31 6.50 2.04
C THR A 107 -6.79 6.14 2.17
N VAL A 108 -7.18 5.47 3.26
CA VAL A 108 -8.53 4.88 3.42
C VAL A 108 -9.36 5.63 4.46
N PHE A 109 -8.72 6.33 5.40
CA PHE A 109 -9.42 6.89 6.56
C PHE A 109 -9.15 8.38 6.76
N ASP A 110 -8.81 9.11 5.71
CA ASP A 110 -8.60 10.56 5.74
C ASP A 110 -7.70 11.00 6.91
N ALA A 111 -6.55 10.33 7.06
CA ALA A 111 -5.58 10.57 8.12
C ALA A 111 -6.07 10.26 9.56
N ALA A 112 -7.24 9.63 9.74
CA ALA A 112 -7.72 9.17 11.04
C ALA A 112 -6.84 8.02 11.58
N PRO A 113 -6.60 7.96 12.91
CA PRO A 113 -5.72 6.96 13.50
C PRO A 113 -6.27 5.55 13.30
N VAL A 114 -5.39 4.62 12.93
CA VAL A 114 -5.71 3.21 12.70
C VAL A 114 -4.92 2.32 13.67
N ASN A 115 -5.63 1.53 14.46
CA ASN A 115 -5.04 0.41 15.19
C ASN A 115 -5.06 -0.84 14.32
N LEU A 116 -3.99 -1.63 14.38
CA LEU A 116 -4.01 -3.01 13.90
C LEU A 116 -4.37 -3.93 15.07
N VAL A 117 -5.48 -4.64 14.93
CA VAL A 117 -5.94 -5.65 15.88
C VAL A 117 -5.76 -7.02 15.25
N ILE A 118 -4.81 -7.79 15.76
CA ILE A 118 -4.53 -9.15 15.33
C ILE A 118 -5.49 -10.07 16.08
N CYS A 119 -6.21 -10.88 15.32
CA CYS A 119 -7.25 -11.76 15.84
C CYS A 119 -7.02 -13.22 15.46
N ASP A 120 -7.69 -14.11 16.19
CA ASP A 120 -7.91 -15.48 15.74
C ASP A 120 -8.98 -15.56 14.62
N ASP A 121 -9.28 -16.78 14.18
CA ASP A 121 -10.27 -17.10 13.14
C ASP A 121 -11.73 -16.75 13.49
N HIS A 122 -11.99 -16.36 14.73
CA HIS A 122 -13.30 -15.90 15.22
C HIS A 122 -13.30 -14.39 15.52
N PHE A 123 -12.31 -13.63 15.03
CA PHE A 123 -12.12 -12.20 15.30
C PHE A 123 -11.92 -11.86 16.79
N ARG A 124 -11.51 -12.82 17.63
CA ARG A 124 -11.14 -12.55 19.02
C ARG A 124 -9.72 -12.00 19.06
N GLU A 125 -9.54 -10.89 19.77
CA GLU A 125 -8.27 -10.18 19.84
C GLU A 125 -7.18 -11.03 20.51
N GLN A 126 -6.01 -11.08 19.87
CA GLN A 126 -4.80 -11.69 20.39
C GLN A 126 -3.71 -10.65 20.69
N LYS A 127 -3.64 -9.59 19.87
CA LYS A 127 -2.67 -8.50 20.03
C LYS A 127 -3.18 -7.24 19.35
N THR A 128 -2.93 -6.08 19.95
CA THR A 128 -3.21 -4.78 19.32
C THR A 128 -1.93 -3.97 19.20
N ILE A 129 -1.65 -3.50 17.99
CA ILE A 129 -0.63 -2.48 17.71
C ILE A 129 -1.38 -1.17 17.54
N ARG A 130 -1.22 -0.29 18.54
CA ARG A 130 -1.90 1.00 18.55
C ARG A 130 -1.24 1.96 17.56
N TYR A 131 -2.07 2.80 16.96
CA TYR A 131 -1.59 3.93 16.19
C TYR A 131 -0.62 4.78 17.02
N SER A 132 0.44 5.26 16.39
CA SER A 132 1.43 6.15 17.00
C SER A 132 1.80 7.24 16.00
N GLU A 133 1.87 8.49 16.45
CA GLU A 133 2.37 9.61 15.62
C GLU A 133 3.81 9.38 15.13
N ASN A 134 4.57 8.48 15.78
CA ASN A 134 5.87 8.09 15.29
C ASN A 134 5.80 7.29 13.98
N PHE A 135 4.66 6.73 13.61
CA PHE A 135 4.44 6.13 12.29
C PHE A 135 4.48 7.20 11.18
N ARG A 136 3.90 8.40 11.41
CA ARG A 136 4.05 9.56 10.52
C ARG A 136 5.46 10.11 10.47
N LYS A 137 6.13 10.21 11.62
CA LYS A 137 7.55 10.64 11.67
C LYS A 137 8.47 9.62 11.00
N SER A 138 8.05 8.35 10.96
CA SER A 138 8.73 7.30 10.21
C SER A 138 8.65 7.51 8.70
N THR A 139 7.82 8.41 8.16
CA THR A 139 7.88 8.77 6.72
C THR A 139 9.09 9.66 6.42
N ALA A 140 9.43 10.61 7.30
CA ALA A 140 10.72 11.30 7.26
C ALA A 140 11.87 10.33 7.60
N GLY A 141 11.64 9.39 8.51
CA GLY A 141 12.54 8.27 8.79
C GLY A 141 12.67 7.26 7.64
N ARG A 142 11.70 7.17 6.73
CA ARG A 142 11.63 6.27 5.57
C ARG A 142 12.18 6.98 4.35
N GLU A 143 12.00 8.27 4.19
CA GLU A 143 12.79 9.05 3.23
C GLU A 143 14.25 9.11 3.65
N ALA A 144 14.56 9.22 4.95
CA ALA A 144 15.92 9.10 5.46
C ALA A 144 16.48 7.68 5.27
N ARG A 145 15.72 6.62 5.62
CA ARG A 145 16.15 5.23 5.37
C ARG A 145 16.24 4.90 3.90
N ASN A 146 15.28 5.31 3.08
CA ASN A 146 15.33 5.10 1.63
C ASN A 146 16.45 5.94 1.02
N ARG A 147 16.78 7.11 1.58
CA ARG A 147 17.97 7.87 1.17
C ARG A 147 19.26 7.16 1.56
N GLU A 148 19.30 6.55 2.73
CA GLU A 148 20.42 5.75 3.23
C GLU A 148 20.60 4.43 2.46
N LEU A 149 19.50 3.74 2.15
CA LEU A 149 19.48 2.43 1.49
C LEU A 149 19.50 2.55 -0.03
N PHE A 150 18.72 3.46 -0.59
CA PHE A 150 18.43 3.51 -2.03
C PHE A 150 18.92 4.78 -2.73
N GLY A 151 19.04 5.89 -2.02
CA GLY A 151 19.52 7.17 -2.53
C GLY A 151 18.47 8.29 -2.55
N THR A 152 18.82 9.44 -3.11
CA THR A 152 17.94 10.61 -3.19
C THR A 152 16.79 10.35 -4.16
N ARG A 153 15.54 10.49 -3.70
CA ARG A 153 14.33 10.19 -4.48
C ARG A 153 13.94 11.34 -5.41
N TYR A 154 13.56 10.98 -6.64
CA TYR A 154 12.94 11.81 -7.67
C TYR A 154 11.68 11.08 -8.18
N HIS A 155 10.71 11.81 -8.71
CA HIS A 155 9.40 11.24 -9.04
C HIS A 155 8.70 11.99 -10.17
N SER A 156 7.97 11.27 -11.02
CA SER A 156 7.02 11.78 -12.01
C SER A 156 5.90 10.76 -12.20
N GLY A 157 4.66 11.16 -11.95
CA GLY A 157 3.46 10.36 -12.17
C GLY A 157 3.49 9.00 -11.48
N THR A 158 3.67 7.91 -12.22
CA THR A 158 3.74 6.53 -11.67
C THR A 158 5.17 6.05 -11.40
N THR A 159 6.19 6.86 -11.71
CA THR A 159 7.59 6.45 -11.63
C THR A 159 8.32 7.15 -10.49
N GLU A 160 9.07 6.38 -9.71
CA GLU A 160 10.05 6.91 -8.76
C GLU A 160 11.46 6.41 -9.06
N VAL A 161 12.45 7.28 -8.80
CA VAL A 161 13.85 7.03 -9.09
C VAL A 161 14.68 7.41 -7.88
N TYR A 162 15.53 6.51 -7.39
CA TYR A 162 16.47 6.74 -6.30
C TYR A 162 17.89 6.88 -6.86
N LEU A 163 18.53 8.03 -6.67
CA LEU A 163 19.90 8.28 -7.09
C LEU A 163 20.89 8.07 -5.95
N GLN A 164 21.81 7.12 -6.11
CA GLN A 164 22.95 6.98 -5.19
C GLN A 164 23.92 8.17 -5.33
N PRO A 165 24.75 8.45 -4.30
CA PRO A 165 25.76 9.51 -4.36
C PRO A 165 26.65 9.39 -5.61
N GLY A 166 26.96 10.54 -6.23
CA GLY A 166 27.78 10.60 -7.44
C GLY A 166 27.01 10.60 -8.76
N VAL A 167 25.69 10.39 -8.74
CA VAL A 167 24.81 10.58 -9.90
C VAL A 167 24.25 12.00 -9.92
N ALA A 168 24.27 12.66 -11.08
CA ALA A 168 23.77 14.03 -11.20
C ALA A 168 22.23 14.09 -11.03
N PRO A 169 21.69 15.05 -10.25
CA PRO A 169 20.25 15.22 -10.03
C PRO A 169 19.39 15.27 -11.30
N ALA A 170 19.91 15.84 -12.38
CA ALA A 170 19.20 15.96 -13.66
C ALA A 170 18.74 14.61 -14.21
N PHE A 171 19.52 13.54 -14.00
CA PHE A 171 19.16 12.20 -14.47
C PHE A 171 17.98 11.60 -13.71
N GLY A 172 17.78 11.94 -12.44
CA GLY A 172 16.65 11.46 -11.64
C GLY A 172 15.31 11.94 -12.21
N ASN A 173 15.21 13.25 -12.46
CA ASN A 173 14.01 13.85 -13.07
C ASN A 173 13.79 13.35 -14.50
N LYS A 174 14.86 13.27 -15.30
CA LYS A 174 14.79 12.84 -16.70
C LYS A 174 14.32 11.38 -16.82
N LEU A 175 14.85 10.48 -16.00
CA LEU A 175 14.45 9.08 -15.95
C LEU A 175 13.02 8.91 -15.43
N ALA A 176 12.65 9.64 -14.37
CA ALA A 176 11.30 9.56 -13.82
C ALA A 176 10.25 10.00 -14.86
N ALA A 177 10.50 11.11 -15.56
CA ALA A 177 9.63 11.58 -16.63
C ALA A 177 9.59 10.63 -17.84
N TYR A 178 10.70 9.98 -18.17
CA TYR A 178 10.78 9.04 -19.29
C TYR A 178 9.83 7.84 -19.13
N PHE A 179 9.66 7.33 -17.90
CA PHE A 179 8.77 6.21 -17.60
C PHE A 179 7.42 6.61 -17.00
N ASP A 180 7.09 7.90 -17.00
CA ASP A 180 5.80 8.36 -16.50
C ASP A 180 4.67 7.93 -17.44
N ASP A 181 3.90 6.92 -17.02
CA ASP A 181 2.72 6.43 -17.76
C ASP A 181 1.40 6.89 -17.10
N SER A 182 1.40 8.03 -16.41
CA SER A 182 0.18 8.58 -15.78
C SER A 182 -0.97 8.85 -16.76
N LYS A 183 -0.71 8.81 -18.07
CA LYS A 183 -1.71 8.97 -19.14
C LYS A 183 -2.10 7.65 -19.83
N GLY A 184 -1.42 6.54 -19.54
CA GLY A 184 -1.72 5.19 -20.04
C GLY A 184 -2.45 4.35 -18.99
N GLN A 185 -3.32 3.46 -19.44
CA GLN A 185 -4.34 2.77 -18.63
C GLN A 185 -3.80 1.60 -17.76
N GLY A 186 -2.62 1.73 -17.16
CA GLY A 186 -1.98 0.66 -16.38
C GLY A 186 -1.26 1.19 -15.15
N GLN A 187 -2.00 1.56 -14.10
CA GLN A 187 -1.41 2.05 -12.85
C GLN A 187 -0.71 0.92 -12.08
N VAL A 188 0.56 0.70 -12.39
CA VAL A 188 1.52 0.07 -11.48
C VAL A 188 2.65 1.07 -11.26
N GLN A 189 2.93 1.39 -10.01
CA GLN A 189 4.08 2.22 -9.66
C GLN A 189 5.36 1.48 -10.07
N VAL A 190 6.26 2.17 -10.77
CA VAL A 190 7.57 1.61 -11.16
C VAL A 190 8.67 2.33 -10.38
N SER A 191 9.59 1.56 -9.79
CA SER A 191 10.69 2.09 -8.99
C SER A 191 12.03 1.74 -9.61
N PHE A 192 12.91 2.74 -9.71
CA PHE A 192 14.28 2.58 -10.21
C PHE A 192 15.31 3.02 -9.18
N GLN A 193 16.50 2.41 -9.22
CA GLN A 193 17.70 2.90 -8.54
C GLN A 193 18.79 3.14 -9.58
N VAL A 194 19.50 4.26 -9.45
CA VAL A 194 20.62 4.60 -10.34
C VAL A 194 21.89 4.76 -9.53
N LEU A 195 22.94 4.08 -10.00
CA LEU A 195 24.29 4.16 -9.46
C LEU A 195 25.25 4.60 -10.55
N LYS A 196 26.35 5.24 -10.14
CA LYS A 196 27.49 5.51 -11.04
C LYS A 196 28.56 4.46 -10.79
N GLU A 197 28.99 3.79 -11.86
CA GLU A 197 30.07 2.80 -11.80
C GLU A 197 31.04 3.05 -12.95
N GLY A 198 32.29 3.37 -12.62
CA GLY A 198 33.30 3.76 -13.60
C GLY A 198 32.85 4.96 -14.45
N GLY A 199 32.93 4.81 -15.78
CA GLY A 199 32.48 5.82 -16.74
C GLY A 199 31.00 5.74 -17.13
N GLY A 200 30.22 4.83 -16.52
CA GLY A 200 28.83 4.56 -16.89
C GLY A 200 27.87 4.59 -15.70
N TYR A 201 26.65 4.13 -15.97
CA TYR A 201 25.56 4.08 -15.00
C TYR A 201 24.98 2.67 -14.90
N ILE A 202 24.59 2.28 -13.70
CA ILE A 202 23.77 1.10 -13.45
C ILE A 202 22.35 1.60 -13.17
N VAL A 203 21.37 1.13 -13.94
CA VAL A 203 19.95 1.45 -13.75
C VAL A 203 19.24 0.17 -13.34
N LYS A 204 18.85 0.08 -12.08
CA LYS A 204 18.12 -1.06 -11.53
C LYS A 204 16.61 -0.77 -11.55
N MET A 205 15.82 -1.69 -12.10
CA MET A 205 14.35 -1.63 -12.08
C MET A 205 13.82 -2.66 -11.08
N ALA A 206 13.03 -2.22 -10.11
CA ALA A 206 12.34 -3.11 -9.19
C ALA A 206 11.27 -3.91 -9.94
N THR A 207 11.39 -5.23 -9.95
CA THR A 207 10.52 -6.17 -10.65
C THR A 207 10.53 -7.55 -9.99
N SER A 208 9.77 -8.51 -10.54
CA SER A 208 9.72 -9.89 -10.07
C SER A 208 10.56 -10.83 -10.94
N GLN A 209 11.07 -11.91 -10.35
CA GLN A 209 11.75 -12.98 -11.10
C GLN A 209 10.86 -13.55 -12.23
N GLU A 210 9.56 -13.66 -11.97
CA GLU A 210 8.59 -14.15 -12.95
C GLU A 210 8.52 -13.23 -14.18
N PHE A 211 8.45 -11.91 -13.96
CA PHE A 211 8.45 -10.94 -15.05
C PHE A 211 9.73 -11.05 -15.89
N VAL A 212 10.89 -11.16 -15.23
CA VAL A 212 12.18 -11.33 -15.92
C VAL A 212 12.20 -12.61 -16.75
N ASN A 213 11.70 -13.73 -16.21
CA ASN A 213 11.70 -15.01 -16.91
C ASN A 213 10.74 -15.04 -18.12
N LYS A 214 9.64 -14.27 -18.06
CA LYS A 214 8.65 -14.16 -19.14
C LYS A 214 9.02 -13.12 -20.20
N THR A 215 9.92 -12.19 -19.88
CA THR A 215 10.29 -11.09 -20.76
C THR A 215 11.55 -11.46 -21.54
N ALA A 216 11.51 -11.27 -22.86
CA ALA A 216 12.68 -11.56 -23.69
C ALA A 216 13.86 -10.64 -23.34
N ASP A 217 15.07 -11.19 -23.28
CA ASP A 217 16.30 -10.45 -22.97
C ASP A 217 16.52 -9.23 -23.89
N SER A 218 16.05 -9.31 -25.13
CA SER A 218 16.12 -8.20 -26.10
C SER A 218 15.35 -6.96 -25.64
N VAL A 219 14.29 -7.11 -24.85
CA VAL A 219 13.52 -5.97 -24.29
C VAL A 219 14.40 -5.19 -23.32
N PHE A 220 15.03 -5.87 -22.36
CA PHE A 220 15.92 -5.23 -21.39
C PHE A 220 17.18 -4.67 -22.05
N GLN A 221 17.73 -5.39 -23.03
CA GLN A 221 18.86 -4.92 -23.82
C GLN A 221 18.53 -3.63 -24.60
N ASN A 222 17.35 -3.56 -25.21
CA ASN A 222 16.86 -2.36 -25.88
C ASN A 222 16.63 -1.22 -24.89
N MET A 223 16.17 -1.53 -23.67
CA MET A 223 16.03 -0.55 -22.61
C MET A 223 17.38 0.07 -22.24
N ALA A 224 18.43 -0.74 -22.03
CA ALA A 224 19.77 -0.25 -21.75
C ALA A 224 20.29 0.68 -22.85
N ASN A 225 20.13 0.29 -24.12
CA ASN A 225 20.55 1.11 -25.26
C ASN A 225 19.80 2.44 -25.34
N THR A 226 18.48 2.40 -25.11
CA THR A 226 17.63 3.60 -25.21
C THR A 226 17.91 4.56 -24.06
N LEU A 227 18.05 4.05 -22.84
CA LEU A 227 18.43 4.87 -21.68
C LEU A 227 19.81 5.52 -21.85
N SER A 228 20.78 4.78 -22.40
CA SER A 228 22.10 5.33 -22.71
C SER A 228 21.98 6.57 -23.59
N LYS A 229 21.26 6.47 -24.72
CA LYS A 229 21.11 7.56 -25.68
C LYS A 229 20.22 8.71 -25.16
N GLU A 230 19.08 8.37 -24.57
CA GLU A 230 18.01 9.34 -24.33
C GLU A 230 18.06 9.94 -22.94
N VAL A 231 18.55 9.20 -21.94
CA VAL A 231 18.60 9.67 -20.54
C VAL A 231 20.02 10.05 -20.15
N PHE A 232 21.00 9.20 -20.43
CA PHE A 232 22.38 9.33 -19.93
C PHE A 232 23.38 9.88 -20.94
N ASP A 233 22.89 10.62 -21.95
CA ASP A 233 23.68 11.40 -22.90
C ASP A 233 24.81 10.59 -23.60
N GLY A 234 24.51 9.33 -23.93
CA GLY A 234 25.41 8.40 -24.60
C GLY A 234 26.34 7.62 -23.67
N ALA A 235 26.31 7.85 -22.36
CA ALA A 235 27.11 7.07 -21.41
C ALA A 235 26.66 5.60 -21.39
N THR A 236 27.60 4.69 -21.12
CA THR A 236 27.30 3.25 -20.99
C THR A 236 26.29 3.02 -19.86
N VAL A 237 25.24 2.24 -20.14
CA VAL A 237 24.22 1.88 -19.17
C VAL A 237 24.18 0.37 -19.00
N THR A 238 24.32 -0.10 -17.75
CA THR A 238 23.94 -1.46 -17.38
C THR A 238 22.53 -1.41 -16.81
N PHE A 239 21.56 -1.93 -17.56
CA PHE A 239 20.21 -2.11 -17.06
C PHE A 239 20.15 -3.40 -16.23
N VAL A 240 19.55 -3.33 -15.05
CA VAL A 240 19.44 -4.45 -14.13
C VAL A 240 17.99 -4.64 -13.76
N ALA A 241 17.45 -5.82 -14.04
CA ALA A 241 16.23 -6.25 -13.37
C ALA A 241 16.61 -6.63 -11.93
N ALA A 242 15.93 -6.07 -10.94
CA ALA A 242 16.24 -6.23 -9.54
C ALA A 242 14.98 -6.52 -8.72
N ASN A 243 15.14 -7.10 -7.53
CA ASN A 243 14.00 -7.26 -6.61
C ASN A 243 13.59 -5.88 -6.02
N THR A 244 12.58 -5.86 -5.15
CA THR A 244 12.08 -4.62 -4.51
C THR A 244 13.07 -3.97 -3.53
N MET A 245 14.18 -4.65 -3.21
CA MET A 245 15.30 -4.13 -2.42
C MET A 245 16.49 -3.71 -3.29
N PHE A 246 16.33 -3.73 -4.61
CA PHE A 246 17.38 -3.47 -5.60
C PHE A 246 18.57 -4.46 -5.59
N ASP A 247 18.35 -5.69 -5.10
CA ASP A 247 19.28 -6.79 -5.34
C ASP A 247 19.11 -7.34 -6.75
N ASP A 248 20.23 -7.65 -7.41
CA ASP A 248 20.25 -8.02 -8.81
C ASP A 248 19.56 -9.36 -9.06
N ILE A 249 18.67 -9.38 -10.05
CA ILE A 249 18.13 -10.61 -10.65
C ILE A 249 18.91 -10.93 -11.93
N LYS A 250 19.02 -9.96 -12.84
CA LYS A 250 19.70 -10.12 -14.13
C LYS A 250 20.15 -8.78 -14.71
N GLN A 251 21.28 -8.76 -15.41
CA GLN A 251 21.90 -7.55 -15.95
C GLN A 251 22.02 -7.58 -17.48
N PHE A 252 21.92 -6.41 -18.11
CA PHE A 252 21.95 -6.19 -19.55
C PHE A 252 22.73 -4.90 -19.84
N LYS A 253 23.85 -5.00 -20.57
CA LYS A 253 24.73 -3.86 -20.83
C LYS A 253 24.40 -3.21 -22.16
N SER A 254 24.26 -1.90 -22.22
CA SER A 254 24.13 -1.17 -23.49
C SER A 254 25.30 -1.49 -24.40
N LYS A 255 25.04 -1.56 -25.70
CA LYS A 255 26.13 -1.61 -26.68
C LYS A 255 26.85 -0.26 -26.63
N GLU A 256 28.18 -0.28 -26.79
CA GLU A 256 28.95 0.97 -26.94
C GLU A 256 28.35 1.77 -28.10
N GLY A 257 28.04 3.04 -27.81
CA GLY A 257 27.50 3.99 -28.79
C GLY A 257 28.58 4.56 -29.69
#